data_AF-A0A5P0YXX2-F1
#
_entry.id   AF-A0A5P0YXX2-F1
#
_cell.length_a   1.000
_cell.length_b   1.000
_cell.length_c   1.000
_cell.angle_alpha   90.00
_cell.angle_beta   90.00
_cell.angle_gamma   90.00
#
_symmetry.space_group_name_H-M   'P 1'
#
loop_
_entity.id
_entity.type
_entity.pdbx_description
1 polymer ?
#
loop_
_entity_poly.entity_id
_entity_poly.type
_entity_poly.pdbx_seq_one_letter_code
_entity_poly.pdbx_strand_id
1 'polypeptide(L)'
;MSRLLTVAQLTALLGAARRESETEEAGTDLLHSGWYTTEEVAELIGVDSSTLRRWRTARPIQGPPFVRLTSRVILYSVPDVQQWLISRRVDPADGAEAA
;
A
#
# COMPACT_ATOMS: atom_id res chain seq x y z
N MET A 1 -37.40 22.96 -18.75
CA MET A 1 -37.62 22.09 -17.57
C MET A 1 -36.29 21.95 -16.83
N SER A 2 -35.99 22.88 -15.91
CA SER A 2 -34.74 22.83 -15.13
C SER A 2 -34.90 21.88 -13.96
N ARG A 3 -34.15 20.77 -13.96
CA ARG A 3 -33.97 19.93 -12.77
C ARG A 3 -32.93 20.62 -11.87
N LEU A 4 -33.37 21.13 -10.73
CA LEU A 4 -32.48 21.57 -9.65
C LEU A 4 -31.92 20.31 -8.98
N LEU A 5 -30.59 20.19 -8.91
CA LEU A 5 -29.92 19.14 -8.14
C LEU A 5 -30.11 19.40 -6.65
N THR A 6 -30.52 18.39 -5.90
CA THR A 6 -30.66 18.48 -4.44
C THR A 6 -29.29 18.63 -3.78
N VAL A 7 -29.21 19.33 -2.65
CA VAL A 7 -27.96 19.55 -1.91
C VAL A 7 -27.23 18.22 -1.62
N ALA A 8 -27.96 17.12 -1.35
CA ALA A 8 -27.39 15.78 -1.19
C ALA A 8 -26.72 15.22 -2.46
N GLN A 9 -27.26 15.51 -3.65
CA GLN A 9 -26.63 15.11 -4.92
C GLN A 9 -25.38 15.94 -5.22
N LEU A 10 -25.37 17.23 -4.84
CA LEU A 10 -24.21 18.10 -4.99
C LEU A 10 -23.05 17.67 -4.07
N THR A 11 -23.33 17.29 -2.82
CA THR A 11 -22.33 16.74 -1.90
C THR A 11 -21.80 15.38 -2.36
N ALA A 12 -22.64 14.52 -2.93
CA ALA A 12 -22.21 13.25 -3.51
C ALA A 12 -21.32 13.44 -4.75
N LEU A 13 -21.61 14.45 -5.58
CA LEU A 13 -20.82 14.77 -6.78
C LEU A 13 -19.44 15.38 -6.42
N LEU A 14 -19.39 16.27 -5.41
CA LEU A 14 -18.11 16.77 -4.88
C LEU A 14 -17.31 15.69 -4.12
N GLY A 15 -18.00 14.76 -3.46
CA GLY A 15 -17.39 13.61 -2.79
C GLY A 15 -16.79 12.60 -3.78
N ALA A 16 -17.48 12.31 -4.89
CA ALA A 16 -16.99 11.40 -5.92
C ALA A 16 -15.77 11.97 -6.67
N ALA A 17 -15.82 13.25 -7.07
CA ALA A 17 -14.70 13.89 -7.77
C ALA A 17 -13.46 14.08 -6.88
N ARG A 18 -13.61 14.15 -5.56
CA ARG A 18 -12.47 14.22 -4.63
C ARG A 18 -11.91 12.84 -4.27
N ARG A 19 -12.71 11.78 -4.38
CA ARG A 19 -12.35 10.41 -3.98
C ARG A 19 -11.53 9.68 -5.04
N GLU A 20 -11.58 10.12 -6.29
CA GLU A 20 -10.84 9.50 -7.39
C GLU A 20 -9.39 10.04 -7.51
N SER A 21 -9.09 11.23 -6.99
CA SER A 21 -7.78 11.88 -7.17
C SER A 21 -6.77 11.68 -6.03
N GLU A 22 -7.15 11.11 -4.89
CA GLU A 22 -6.24 10.94 -3.73
C GLU A 22 -5.56 9.55 -3.69
N THR A 23 -6.02 8.60 -4.51
CA THR A 23 -5.45 7.23 -4.57
C THR A 23 -4.40 7.02 -5.67
N GLU A 24 -4.21 7.99 -6.58
CA GLU A 24 -3.50 7.74 -7.84
C GLU A 24 -2.04 8.24 -7.87
N GLU A 25 -1.60 9.06 -6.89
CA GLU A 25 -0.21 9.57 -6.84
C GLU A 25 0.67 8.97 -5.73
N ALA A 26 0.17 8.02 -4.92
CA ALA A 26 0.95 7.45 -3.82
C ALA A 26 2.05 6.45 -4.26
N GLY A 27 2.14 6.13 -5.57
CA GLY A 27 2.94 5.02 -6.08
C GLY A 27 4.16 5.35 -6.94
N THR A 28 4.50 6.62 -7.17
CA THR A 28 5.36 6.93 -8.34
C THR A 28 6.56 7.83 -8.09
N ASP A 29 6.73 8.42 -6.90
CA ASP A 29 7.95 9.17 -6.60
C ASP A 29 9.08 8.28 -6.06
N LEU A 30 9.50 7.32 -6.87
CA LEU A 30 10.56 6.37 -6.50
C LEU A 30 11.92 7.05 -6.27
N LEU A 31 12.13 8.27 -6.77
CA LEU A 31 13.43 8.94 -6.63
C LEU A 31 13.57 9.68 -5.29
N HIS A 32 12.48 10.20 -4.73
CA HIS A 32 12.53 10.98 -3.49
C HIS A 32 11.82 10.33 -2.30
N SER A 33 11.11 9.21 -2.50
CA SER A 33 10.37 8.53 -1.43
C SER A 33 11.25 7.80 -0.40
N GLY A 34 12.55 7.65 -0.67
CA GLY A 34 13.46 6.87 0.17
C GLY A 34 13.41 5.37 -0.15
N TRP A 35 14.50 4.69 0.23
CA TRP A 35 14.73 3.29 -0.08
C TRP A 35 15.26 2.54 1.13
N TYR A 36 14.83 1.30 1.28
CA TYR A 36 15.34 0.37 2.27
C TYR A 36 15.93 -0.88 1.62
N THR A 37 16.98 -1.40 2.23
CA THR A 37 17.52 -2.74 2.00
C THR A 37 16.59 -3.82 2.57
N THR A 38 16.90 -5.09 2.29
CA THR A 38 16.13 -6.20 2.89
C THR A 38 16.25 -6.20 4.40
N GLU A 39 17.43 -5.91 4.91
CA GLU A 39 17.77 -5.92 6.33
C GLU A 39 17.03 -4.80 7.07
N GLU A 40 16.99 -3.59 6.52
CA GLU A 40 16.25 -2.46 7.10
C GLU A 40 14.74 -2.70 7.13
N VAL A 41 14.14 -3.22 6.03
CA VAL A 41 12.71 -3.56 6.05
C VAL A 41 12.40 -4.64 7.08
N ALA A 42 13.27 -5.65 7.17
CA ALA A 42 13.11 -6.75 8.12
C ALA A 42 13.10 -6.24 9.57
N GLU A 43 14.04 -5.34 9.90
CA GLU A 43 14.11 -4.67 11.19
C GLU A 43 12.84 -3.84 11.46
N LEU A 44 12.41 -3.02 10.49
CA LEU A 44 11.23 -2.15 10.63
C LEU A 44 9.93 -2.92 10.90
N ILE A 45 9.74 -4.07 10.24
CA ILE A 45 8.52 -4.88 10.39
C ILE A 45 8.65 -5.98 11.46
N GLY A 46 9.83 -6.13 12.07
CA GLY A 46 10.09 -7.10 13.14
C GLY A 46 10.15 -8.56 12.68
N VAL A 47 10.67 -8.83 11.48
CA VAL A 47 10.90 -10.21 10.98
C VAL A 47 12.38 -10.44 10.67
N ASP A 48 12.79 -11.70 10.55
CA ASP A 48 14.14 -12.01 10.09
C ASP A 48 14.30 -11.77 8.57
N SER A 49 15.47 -11.30 8.14
CA SER A 49 15.77 -11.04 6.72
C SER A 49 15.61 -12.28 5.82
N SER A 50 15.82 -13.49 6.34
CA SER A 50 15.56 -14.75 5.62
C SER A 50 14.08 -14.97 5.34
N THR A 51 13.18 -14.42 6.17
CA THR A 51 11.73 -14.45 5.96
C THR A 51 11.35 -13.66 4.72
N LEU A 52 11.88 -12.44 4.56
CA LEU A 52 11.68 -11.64 3.35
C LEU A 52 12.25 -12.35 2.11
N ARG A 53 13.44 -12.96 2.21
CA ARG A 53 14.02 -13.75 1.11
C ARG A 53 13.09 -14.90 0.69
N ARG A 54 12.52 -15.63 1.67
CA ARG A 54 11.59 -16.73 1.44
C ARG A 54 10.27 -16.26 0.84
N TRP A 55 9.73 -15.13 1.29
CA TRP A 55 8.52 -14.54 0.72
C TRP A 55 8.69 -14.17 -0.77
N ARG A 56 9.85 -13.62 -1.16
CA ARG A 56 10.16 -13.28 -2.55
C ARG A 56 10.24 -14.49 -3.49
N THR A 57 10.55 -15.67 -2.95
CA THR A 57 10.66 -16.92 -3.74
C THR A 57 9.42 -17.81 -3.61
N ALA A 58 8.51 -17.50 -2.70
CA ALA A 58 7.25 -18.21 -2.57
C ALA A 58 6.40 -18.13 -3.85
N ARG A 59 5.49 -19.11 -4.01
CA ARG A 59 4.51 -19.18 -5.07
C ARG A 59 3.12 -19.38 -4.42
N PRO A 60 2.23 -18.37 -4.42
CA PRO A 60 2.40 -17.03 -4.98
C PRO A 60 3.48 -16.20 -4.26
N ILE A 61 4.02 -15.17 -4.93
CA ILE A 61 4.99 -14.25 -4.31
C ILE A 61 4.30 -13.55 -3.14
N GLN A 62 5.03 -13.45 -2.02
CA GLN A 62 4.55 -12.80 -0.81
C GLN A 62 5.47 -11.62 -0.44
N GLY A 63 5.00 -10.81 0.52
CA GLY A 63 5.76 -9.69 1.05
C GLY A 63 5.54 -8.37 0.29
N PRO A 64 6.19 -7.30 0.75
CA PRO A 64 6.09 -5.98 0.12
C PRO A 64 6.71 -6.00 -1.29
N PRO A 65 6.24 -5.13 -2.20
CA PRO A 65 6.86 -4.95 -3.51
C PRO A 65 8.35 -4.63 -3.37
N PHE A 66 9.15 -5.16 -4.29
CA PHE A 66 10.60 -5.00 -4.27
C PHE A 66 11.14 -4.70 -5.66
N VAL A 67 12.22 -3.93 -5.71
CA VAL A 67 12.97 -3.63 -6.92
C VAL A 67 14.25 -4.47 -6.93
N ARG A 68 14.45 -5.24 -8.01
CA ARG A 68 15.70 -5.96 -8.24
C ARG A 68 16.62 -5.10 -9.10
N LEU A 69 17.64 -4.48 -8.48
CA LEU A 69 18.67 -3.75 -9.23
C LEU A 69 19.69 -4.72 -9.84
N THR A 70 20.07 -5.75 -9.08
CA THR A 70 20.95 -6.83 -9.55
C THR A 70 20.51 -8.16 -8.95
N SER A 71 21.25 -9.24 -9.22
CA SER A 71 21.00 -10.55 -8.59
C SER A 71 21.18 -10.53 -7.06
N ARG A 72 21.97 -9.60 -6.52
CA ARG A 72 22.27 -9.51 -5.07
C ARG A 72 21.68 -8.28 -4.39
N VAL A 73 21.34 -7.24 -5.15
CA VAL A 73 20.83 -5.97 -4.62
C VAL A 73 19.33 -5.89 -4.83
N ILE A 74 18.60 -5.94 -3.72
CA ILE A 74 17.15 -5.82 -3.65
C ILE A 74 16.83 -4.62 -2.77
N LEU A 75 16.02 -3.71 -3.30
CA LEU A 75 15.56 -2.53 -2.57
C LEU A 75 14.05 -2.54 -2.44
N TYR A 76 13.58 -1.81 -1.45
CA TYR A 76 12.19 -1.60 -1.12
C TYR A 76 11.92 -0.11 -1.09
N SER A 77 10.92 0.32 -1.86
CA SER A 77 10.46 1.70 -1.79
C SER A 77 9.63 1.90 -0.54
N VAL A 78 9.81 3.01 0.17
CA VAL A 78 9.01 3.35 1.36
C VAL A 78 7.50 3.30 1.08
N PRO A 79 6.95 3.97 0.06
CA PRO A 79 5.52 3.94 -0.23
C PRO A 79 5.00 2.53 -0.52
N ASP A 80 5.76 1.72 -1.24
CA ASP A 80 5.37 0.33 -1.52
C ASP A 80 5.24 -0.51 -0.25
N VAL A 81 6.20 -0.39 0.66
CA VAL A 81 6.17 -1.08 1.96
C VAL A 81 4.98 -0.59 2.79
N GLN A 82 4.73 0.73 2.81
CA GLN A 82 3.60 1.31 3.53
C GLN A 82 2.26 0.82 2.96
N GLN A 83 2.06 0.88 1.66
CA GLN A 83 0.84 0.40 0.99
C GLN A 83 0.63 -1.09 1.23
N TRP A 84 1.69 -1.88 1.20
CA TRP A 84 1.63 -3.29 1.53
C TRP A 84 1.16 -3.54 2.97
N LEU A 85 1.70 -2.80 3.94
CA LEU A 85 1.26 -2.88 5.34
C LEU A 85 -0.21 -2.48 5.49
N ILE A 86 -0.63 -1.39 4.84
CA ILE A 86 -2.02 -0.92 4.83
C ILE A 86 -2.94 -2.02 4.29
N SER A 87 -2.61 -2.63 3.15
CA SER A 87 -3.42 -3.70 2.54
C SER A 87 -3.59 -4.95 3.42
N ARG A 88 -2.70 -5.14 4.40
CA ARG A 88 -2.70 -6.29 5.32
C ARG A 88 -3.22 -5.94 6.71
N ARG A 89 -3.49 -4.66 6.96
CA ARG A 89 -4.06 -4.22 8.22
C ARG A 89 -5.44 -4.86 8.37
N VAL A 90 -5.62 -5.58 9.46
CA VAL A 90 -6.93 -6.10 9.88
C VAL A 90 -7.41 -5.20 11.00
N ASP A 91 -8.55 -4.54 10.82
CA ASP A 91 -9.16 -3.76 11.89
C ASP A 91 -9.97 -4.70 12.80
N PRO A 92 -9.72 -4.71 14.13
CA PRO A 92 -10.39 -5.64 15.04
C PRO A 92 -11.92 -5.52 15.05
N ALA A 93 -12.46 -4.37 14.64
CA ALA A 93 -13.90 -4.14 14.52
C ALA A 93 -14.54 -5.01 13.44
N ASP A 94 -13.82 -5.33 12.36
CA ASP A 94 -14.33 -6.15 11.25
C ASP A 94 -14.49 -7.62 11.64
N GLY A 95 -13.81 -8.06 12.70
CA GLY A 95 -13.97 -9.41 13.27
C GLY A 95 -15.08 -9.53 14.30
N ALA A 96 -15.63 -8.42 14.79
CA ALA A 96 -16.60 -8.40 15.90
C ALA A 96 -18.07 -8.55 15.45
N GLU A 97 -18.39 -8.39 14.15
CA GLU A 97 -19.76 -8.49 13.64
C GLU A 97 -20.20 -9.93 13.33
N ALA A 98 -19.33 -10.93 13.52
CA ALA A 98 -19.55 -12.33 13.14
C ALA A 98 -19.72 -13.31 14.33
N ALA A 99 -20.05 -12.83 15.53
CA ALA A 99 -20.18 -13.66 16.73
C ALA A 99 -21.54 -13.49 17.44
#